data_AF-A0A9E3FL24-F1
#
_entry.id   AF-A0A9E3FL24-F1
#
_cell.length_a   1.000
_cell.length_b   1.000
_cell.length_c   1.000
_cell.angle_alpha   90.00
_cell.angle_beta   90.00
_cell.angle_gamma   90.00
#
_symmetry.space_group_name_H-M   'P 1'
#
loop_
_entity.id
_entity.type
_entity.pdbx_description
1 polymer ?
#
loop_
_entity_poly.entity_id
_entity_poly.type
_entity_poly.pdbx_seq_one_letter_code
_entity_poly.pdbx_strand_id
1 'polypeptide(L)' 'MKYNRPHSTAAWGAMAKDWEQGIDYHRLSVERLKRAQNAIRYAGLGAVLCFNFDNIRYVTATHIGEWARDKFFRYALC' A
#
# COMPACT_ATOMS: atom_id res chain seq x y z
N MET A 1 35.04 -13.15 0.32
CA MET A 1 34.66 -12.50 -0.96
C MET A 1 34.05 -11.14 -0.62
N LYS A 2 34.77 -10.03 -0.82
CA LYS A 2 34.28 -8.68 -0.53
C LYS A 2 33.33 -8.26 -1.66
N TYR A 3 32.04 -8.05 -1.36
CA TYR A 3 31.06 -7.56 -2.32
C TYR A 3 31.25 -6.05 -2.50
N ASN A 4 31.70 -5.61 -3.68
CA ASN A 4 32.04 -4.21 -4.00
C ASN A 4 30.81 -3.39 -4.47
N ARG A 5 29.59 -3.75 -4.05
CA ARG A 5 28.36 -3.06 -4.48
C ARG A 5 27.48 -2.77 -3.27
N PRO A 6 27.01 -1.52 -3.10
CA PRO A 6 26.17 -1.14 -1.95
C PRO A 6 24.78 -1.78 -1.98
N HIS A 7 24.37 -2.35 -3.13
CA HIS A 7 23.07 -3.01 -3.29
C HIS A 7 23.22 -4.45 -3.82
N SER A 8 22.32 -5.32 -3.37
CA SER A 8 22.22 -6.71 -3.81
C SER A 8 21.97 -6.81 -5.33
N THR A 9 22.71 -7.67 -6.03
CA THR A 9 22.48 -8.02 -7.45
C THR A 9 21.56 -9.23 -7.61
N ALA A 10 20.99 -9.75 -6.53
CA ALA A 10 20.02 -10.83 -6.60
C ALA A 10 18.70 -10.34 -7.23
N ALA A 11 18.12 -11.13 -8.14
CA ALA A 11 16.87 -10.81 -8.79
C ALA A 11 15.68 -11.07 -7.86
N TRP A 12 14.92 -10.03 -7.51
CA TRP A 12 13.73 -10.11 -6.67
C TRP A 12 12.49 -10.51 -7.50
N GLY A 13 12.57 -11.64 -8.21
CA GLY A 13 11.46 -12.18 -9.04
C GLY A 13 11.03 -11.31 -10.23
N ALA A 14 10.17 -11.84 -11.10
CA ALA A 14 9.57 -11.13 -12.25
C ALA A 14 8.34 -10.30 -11.87
N MET A 15 7.85 -10.43 -10.62
CA MET A 15 6.75 -9.61 -10.14
C MET A 15 7.26 -8.22 -9.82
N ALA A 16 6.52 -7.20 -10.25
CA ALA A 16 6.82 -5.79 -10.01
C ALA A 16 8.08 -5.24 -10.70
N LYS A 17 8.68 -5.92 -11.69
CA LYS A 17 9.76 -5.38 -12.53
C LYS A 17 9.78 -6.02 -13.92
N ASP A 18 10.01 -5.20 -14.95
CA ASP A 18 10.17 -5.63 -16.35
C ASP A 18 11.66 -5.61 -16.77
N TRP A 19 12.24 -4.43 -17.08
CA TRP A 19 13.66 -4.33 -17.51
C TRP A 19 14.51 -3.23 -16.82
N GLU A 20 14.00 -2.01 -16.61
CA GLU A 20 14.75 -0.91 -15.99
C GLU A 20 14.39 -0.65 -14.52
N GLN A 21 13.14 -0.30 -14.21
CA GLN A 21 12.71 0.01 -12.85
C GLN A 21 11.36 -0.64 -12.52
N GLY A 22 11.29 -1.24 -11.33
CA GLY A 22 10.10 -1.88 -10.80
C GLY A 22 9.20 -0.93 -10.00
N ILE A 23 8.06 -1.43 -9.52
CA ILE A 23 7.17 -0.69 -8.64
C ILE A 23 7.77 -0.64 -7.23
N ASP A 24 8.05 0.55 -6.73
CA ASP A 24 8.35 0.77 -5.31
C ASP A 24 7.04 0.76 -4.51
N TYR A 25 6.70 -0.41 -3.96
CA TYR A 25 5.49 -0.59 -3.16
C TYR A 25 5.50 0.22 -1.85
N HIS A 26 6.68 0.46 -1.27
CA HIS A 26 6.79 1.27 -0.06
C HIS A 26 6.40 2.72 -0.38
N ARG A 27 7.02 3.29 -1.42
CA ARG A 27 6.67 4.62 -1.91
C ARG A 27 5.18 4.72 -2.26
N LEU A 28 4.65 3.73 -2.99
CA LEU A 28 3.24 3.71 -3.39
C LEU A 28 2.28 3.70 -2.18
N SER A 29 2.60 2.91 -1.15
CA SER A 29 1.78 2.83 0.07
C SER A 29 1.79 4.16 0.82
N VAL A 30 2.96 4.77 0.98
CA VAL A 30 3.11 6.06 1.68
C VAL A 30 2.39 7.18 0.94
N GLU A 31 2.51 7.24 -0.39
CA GLU A 31 1.85 8.26 -1.20
C GLU A 31 0.31 8.14 -1.14
N ARG A 32 -0.23 6.91 -1.17
CA ARG A 32 -1.68 6.66 -1.06
C ARG A 32 -2.23 7.07 0.30
N LEU A 33 -1.55 6.69 1.38
CA LEU A 33 -1.93 7.10 2.74
C LEU A 33 -1.93 8.63 2.87
N LYS A 34 -0.86 9.29 2.40
CA LYS A 34 -0.76 10.75 2.43
C LYS A 34 -1.86 11.41 1.61
N ARG A 35 -2.19 10.88 0.44
CA ARG A 35 -3.30 11.38 -0.39
C ARG A 35 -4.64 11.23 0.32
N ALA A 36 -4.89 10.10 0.97
CA ALA A 36 -6.10 9.88 1.75
C ALA A 36 -6.21 10.89 2.92
N GLN A 37 -5.14 11.04 3.71
CA GLN A 37 -5.11 12.01 4.82
C GLN A 37 -5.30 13.45 4.35
N ASN A 38 -4.71 13.83 3.21
CA ASN A 38 -4.90 15.16 2.63
C ASN A 38 -6.36 15.39 2.21
N ALA A 39 -7.02 14.39 1.61
CA ALA A 39 -8.43 14.49 1.25
C ALA A 39 -9.34 14.64 2.49
N ILE A 40 -9.05 13.90 3.56
CA ILE A 40 -9.77 13.98 4.84
C ILE A 40 -9.63 15.39 5.45
N ARG A 41 -8.40 15.93 5.48
CA ARG A 41 -8.13 17.29 5.96
C ARG A 41 -8.81 18.34 5.10
N TYR A 42 -8.79 18.18 3.77
CA TYR A 42 -9.49 19.09 2.86
C TYR A 42 -11.01 19.10 3.09
N ALA A 43 -11.59 17.93 3.40
CA ALA A 43 -13.00 17.82 3.76
C ALA A 43 -13.34 18.34 5.19
N GLY A 44 -12.34 18.77 5.97
CA GLY A 44 -12.53 19.24 7.35
C GLY A 44 -12.86 18.13 8.36
N LEU A 45 -12.59 16.87 8.01
CA LEU A 45 -12.86 15.72 8.86
C LEU A 45 -11.64 15.40 9.75
N GLY A 46 -11.89 14.90 10.97
CA GLY A 46 -10.84 14.47 11.89
C GLY A 46 -10.25 13.10 11.55
N ALA A 47 -11.09 12.19 11.07
CA ALA A 47 -10.72 10.84 10.62
C ALA A 47 -11.85 10.24 9.76
N VAL A 48 -11.54 9.18 8.99
CA VAL A 48 -12.53 8.38 8.25
C VAL A 48 -12.39 6.90 8.59
N LEU A 49 -13.53 6.27 8.88
CA LEU A 49 -13.63 4.83 9.10
C LEU A 49 -14.01 4.12 7.80
N CYS A 50 -13.15 3.24 7.32
CA CYS A 50 -13.32 2.50 6.07
C CYS A 50 -13.65 1.03 6.35
N PHE A 51 -14.81 0.58 5.90
CA PHE A 51 -15.22 -0.84 5.92
C PHE A 51 -15.10 -1.54 4.57
N ASN A 52 -15.14 -0.77 3.47
CA ASN A 52 -14.95 -1.36 2.14
C ASN A 52 -13.50 -1.84 1.99
N PHE A 53 -13.35 -3.09 1.56
CA PHE A 53 -12.06 -3.75 1.30
C PHE A 53 -11.18 -2.99 0.31
N ASP A 54 -11.78 -2.34 -0.68
CA ASP A 54 -11.02 -1.56 -1.66
C ASP A 54 -10.38 -0.33 -1.01
N ASN A 55 -11.12 0.33 -0.11
CA ASN A 55 -10.61 1.48 0.66
C ASN A 55 -9.58 1.03 1.70
N ILE A 56 -9.82 -0.09 2.39
CA ILE A 56 -8.86 -0.69 3.33
C ILE A 56 -7.56 -1.03 2.60
N ARG A 57 -7.63 -1.66 1.42
CA ARG A 57 -6.46 -1.97 0.59
C ARG A 57 -5.76 -0.70 0.11
N TYR A 58 -6.51 0.33 -0.25
CA TYR A 58 -5.95 1.60 -0.70
C TYR A 58 -5.12 2.28 0.40
N VAL A 59 -5.66 2.36 1.61
CA VAL A 59 -5.05 3.06 2.75
C VAL A 59 -3.92 2.25 3.39
N THR A 60 -4.10 0.93 3.51
CA THR A 60 -3.17 0.07 4.27
C THR A 60 -2.26 -0.80 3.39
N ALA A 61 -2.46 -0.80 2.08
CA ALA A 61 -1.83 -1.74 1.12
C ALA A 61 -2.09 -3.23 1.40
N THR A 62 -2.91 -3.59 2.40
CA THR A 62 -3.15 -4.98 2.78
C THR A 62 -4.47 -5.53 2.23
N HIS A 63 -4.44 -6.80 1.80
CA HIS A 63 -5.61 -7.53 1.34
C HIS A 63 -5.56 -8.97 1.85
N ILE A 64 -6.55 -9.39 2.66
CA ILE A 64 -6.57 -10.70 3.35
C ILE A 64 -7.39 -11.76 2.53
N GLY A 65 -7.82 -11.39 1.32
CA GLY A 65 -8.59 -12.25 0.41
C GLY A 65 -10.08 -11.92 0.37
N GLU A 66 -10.78 -12.55 -0.56
CA GLU A 66 -12.16 -12.16 -0.94
C GLU A 66 -13.24 -12.74 -0.01
N TRP A 67 -12.95 -13.83 0.71
CA TRP A 67 -13.86 -14.49 1.66
C TRP A 67 -14.44 -13.57 2.74
N ALA A 68 -13.77 -12.44 2.89
CA ALA A 68 -13.87 -11.44 3.93
C ALA A 68 -14.70 -10.22 3.46
N ARG A 69 -14.86 -10.04 2.14
CA ARG A 69 -15.69 -8.98 1.57
C ARG A 69 -17.15 -9.13 2.04
N ASP A 70 -17.82 -8.00 2.23
CA ASP A 70 -19.24 -7.88 2.64
C ASP A 70 -19.62 -8.44 4.03
N LYS A 71 -18.64 -8.89 4.82
CA LYS A 71 -18.87 -9.36 6.20
C LYS A 71 -18.66 -8.28 7.26
N PHE A 72 -18.19 -7.10 6.88
CA PHE A 72 -17.89 -5.97 7.79
C PHE A 72 -16.98 -6.30 8.99
N PHE A 73 -16.23 -7.41 8.94
CA PHE A 73 -15.36 -7.87 10.04
C PHE A 73 -14.00 -7.14 10.11
N ARG A 74 -13.70 -6.26 9.14
CA ARG A 74 -12.44 -5.52 9.05
C ARG A 74 -12.71 -4.05 8.79
N TYR A 75 -11.94 -3.20 9.46
CA TYR A 75 -11.98 -1.76 9.25
C TYR A 75 -10.56 -1.16 9.24
N ALA A 76 -10.44 0.03 8.67
CA ALA A 76 -9.26 0.88 8.77
C ALA A 76 -9.69 2.29 9.18
N LEU A 77 -8.92 2.90 10.09
CA LEU A 77 -9.08 4.29 10.50
C LEU A 77 -7.93 5.10 9.90
N CYS A 78 -8.25 6.16 9.18
CA CYS A 78 -7.33 7.04 8.47
C CYS A 78 -7.52 8.49 8.91
#